data_AF-A0A5K0YM70-F1
#
_entry.id   AF-A0A5K0YM70-F1
#
_cell.length_a   1.000
_cell.length_b   1.000
_cell.length_c   1.000
_cell.angle_alpha   90.00
_cell.angle_beta   90.00
_cell.angle_gamma   90.00
#
_symmetry.space_group_name_H-M   'P 1'
#
loop_
_entity.id
_entity.type
_entity.pdbx_description
1 polymer ?
#
loop_
_entity_poly.entity_id
_entity_poly.type
_entity_poly.pdbx_seq_one_letter_code
_entity_poly.pdbx_strand_id
1 'polypeptide(L)' 'VPRGWDRLVVTIVSVETGKIIAKSNRSLVRDGTCQWTETFSEFVSPSQDDTSKDNEEQLFKFVVAM' A
#
# COMPACT_ATOMS: atom_id res chain seq x y z
N VAL A 1 -15.17 -3.49 16.74
CA VAL A 1 -13.75 -3.73 16.36
C VAL A 1 -12.98 -4.02 17.64
N PRO A 2 -12.09 -5.04 17.71
CA PRO A 2 -11.31 -5.32 18.91
C PRO A 2 -10.54 -4.09 19.39
N ARG A 3 -10.30 -3.97 20.72
CA ARG A 3 -9.54 -2.83 21.28
C ARG A 3 -8.19 -2.71 20.58
N GLY A 4 -7.82 -1.50 20.15
CA GLY A 4 -6.57 -1.21 19.44
C GLY A 4 -6.70 -1.13 17.91
N TRP A 5 -7.83 -1.54 17.33
CA TRP A 5 -8.11 -1.44 15.90
C TRP A 5 -9.00 -0.24 15.55
N ASP A 6 -9.11 0.74 16.45
CA ASP A 6 -9.90 1.97 16.24
C ASP A 6 -9.23 2.92 15.25
N ARG A 7 -7.92 2.75 15.01
CA ARG A 7 -7.15 3.48 14.02
C ARG A 7 -6.26 2.55 13.22
N LEU A 8 -6.33 2.63 11.89
CA LEU A 8 -5.53 1.80 11.00
C LEU A 8 -4.73 2.63 10.00
N VAL A 9 -3.61 2.06 9.59
CA VAL A 9 -2.76 2.56 8.51
C VAL A 9 -2.60 1.47 7.46
N VAL A 10 -2.56 1.87 6.20
CA VAL A 10 -2.25 1.01 5.06
C VAL A 10 -0.89 1.43 4.52
N THR A 11 -0.01 0.46 4.30
CA THR A 11 1.32 0.66 3.71
C THR A 11 1.44 -0.18 2.46
N ILE A 12 1.89 0.42 1.36
CA ILE A 12 2.22 -0.27 0.12
C ILE A 12 3.71 -0.58 0.13
N VAL A 13 4.05 -1.84 -0.11
CA VAL A 13 5.44 -2.30 -0.08
C VAL A 13 5.72 -3.07 -1.35
N SER A 14 6.84 -2.74 -2.01
CA SER A 14 7.37 -3.53 -3.13
C SER A 14 7.72 -4.93 -2.62
N VAL A 15 7.19 -5.97 -3.27
CA VAL A 15 7.49 -7.36 -2.88
C VAL A 15 8.96 -7.66 -3.13
N GLU A 16 9.48 -7.20 -4.25
CA GLU A 16 10.85 -7.45 -4.70
C GLU A 16 11.90 -6.79 -3.78
N THR A 17 11.76 -5.48 -3.53
CA THR A 17 12.75 -4.72 -2.77
C THR A 17 12.47 -4.66 -1.27
N GLY A 18 11.25 -5.02 -0.84
CA GLY A 18 10.79 -4.84 0.53
C GLY A 18 10.62 -3.37 0.95
N LYS A 19 10.84 -2.41 0.06
CA LYS A 19 10.75 -0.98 0.36
C LYS A 19 9.30 -0.52 0.44
N ILE A 20 9.02 0.35 1.41
CA ILE A 20 7.76 1.10 1.50
C ILE A 20 7.75 2.12 0.37
N ILE A 21 6.66 2.13 -0.38
CA ILE A 21 6.48 3.01 -1.53
C ILE A 21 5.55 4.15 -1.10
N ALA A 22 4.38 3.80 -0.58
CA ALA A 22 3.46 4.73 0.04
C ALA A 22 2.92 4.24 1.39
N LYS A 23 2.44 5.20 2.18
CA LYS A 23 1.78 4.96 3.46
C LYS A 23 0.64 5.94 3.65
N SER A 24 -0.51 5.45 4.08
CA SER A 24 -1.66 6.29 4.40
C SER A 24 -1.55 6.95 5.76
N ASN A 25 -2.35 7.99 6.00
CA ASN A 25 -2.56 8.50 7.35
C ASN A 25 -3.41 7.54 8.19
N ARG A 26 -3.33 7.69 9.52
CA ARG A 26 -4.17 6.92 10.45
C ARG A 26 -5.64 7.26 10.21
N SER A 27 -6.40 6.26 9.79
CA SER A 27 -7.84 6.38 9.59
C SER A 27 -8.60 5.79 10.77
N LEU A 28 -9.68 6.46 11.18
CA LEU A 28 -10.62 5.93 12.16
C LEU A 28 -11.41 4.77 11.56
N VAL A 29 -11.55 3.69 12.33
CA VAL A 29 -12.41 2.56 12.00
C VAL A 29 -13.73 2.71 12.72
N ARG A 30 -14.82 2.89 11.96
CA ARG A 30 -16.18 2.97 12.48
C ARG A 30 -17.04 1.92 11.80
N ASP A 31 -17.68 1.08 12.60
CA ASP A 31 -18.60 0.04 12.14
C ASP A 31 -18.00 -0.88 11.05
N GLY A 32 -16.71 -1.20 11.18
CA GLY A 32 -15.98 -2.03 10.22
C GLY A 32 -15.51 -1.31 8.96
N THR A 33 -15.80 -0.01 8.82
CA THR A 33 -15.37 0.83 7.71
C THR A 33 -14.25 1.77 8.15
N CYS A 34 -13.21 1.90 7.31
CA CYS A 34 -12.18 2.90 7.50
C CYS A 34 -12.54 4.16 6.71
N GLN A 35 -12.44 5.33 7.35
CA GLN A 35 -12.70 6.62 6.72
C GLN A 35 -11.37 7.33 6.45
N TRP A 36 -10.69 7.00 5.35
CA TRP A 36 -9.53 7.79 4.91
C TRP A 36 -10.06 9.06 4.26
N THR A 37 -9.67 10.21 4.80
CA THR A 37 -10.04 11.53 4.25
C THR A 37 -9.18 11.93 3.07
N GLU A 38 -8.12 11.16 2.79
CA GLU A 38 -7.09 11.48 1.82
C GLU A 38 -6.96 10.32 0.83
N THR A 39 -6.93 10.65 -0.46
CA THR A 39 -6.56 9.71 -1.51
C THR A 39 -5.06 9.79 -1.71
N PHE A 40 -4.37 8.67 -1.57
CA PHE A 40 -2.96 8.56 -1.98
C PHE A 40 -2.91 7.62 -3.19
N SER A 41 -2.27 8.10 -4.25
CA SER A 41 -2.10 7.39 -5.52
C SER A 41 -0.64 7.41 -5.88
N GLU A 42 -0.12 6.28 -6.34
CA GLU A 42 1.28 6.12 -6.68
C GLU A 42 1.38 5.68 -8.14
N PHE A 43 2.25 6.33 -8.90
CA PHE A 43 2.44 6.02 -10.31
C PHE A 43 3.50 4.93 -10.44
N VAL A 44 3.10 3.78 -10.97
CA VAL A 44 4.02 2.70 -11.31
C VAL A 44 4.47 2.91 -12.74
N SER A 45 5.70 3.42 -12.92
CA SER A 45 6.31 3.53 -14.24
C SER A 45 6.77 2.14 -14.70
N PRO A 46 6.39 1.67 -15.90
CA PRO A 46 6.99 0.47 -16.47
C PRO A 46 8.50 0.70 -16.64
N SER A 47 9.32 -0.30 -16.29
CA SER A 47 10.77 -0.25 -16.50
C SER A 47 11.05 -0.07 -17.99
N GLN A 48 11.83 0.95 -18.35
CA GLN A 48 12.19 1.27 -19.75
C GLN A 48 13.36 0.43 -20.29
N ASP A 49 13.86 -0.55 -19.54
CA ASP A 49 14.96 -1.41 -20.00
C ASP A 49 14.45 -2.49 -20.96
N ASP A 50 14.29 -2.07 -22.21
CA ASP A 50 13.80 -2.78 -23.39
C ASP A 50 14.73 -3.92 -23.89
N THR A 51 15.51 -4.60 -23.04
CA THR A 51 16.51 -5.58 -23.52
C THR A 51 16.53 -6.98 -22.91
N SER A 52 15.55 -7.36 -22.11
CA SER A 52 15.38 -8.79 -21.79
C SER A 52 13.91 -9.17 -21.69
N LYS A 53 13.58 -10.27 -22.38
CA LYS A 53 12.27 -10.92 -22.43
C LYS A 53 11.87 -11.51 -21.06
N ASP A 54 11.60 -10.64 -20.10
CA ASP A 54 10.85 -11.01 -18.91
C ASP A 54 9.98 -9.81 -18.58
N ASN A 55 8.66 -9.95 -18.76
CA ASN A 55 7.72 -8.98 -18.24
C ASN A 55 7.81 -9.11 -16.72
N GLU A 56 8.75 -8.41 -16.07
CA GLU A 56 8.85 -8.40 -14.62
C GLU A 56 7.58 -7.77 -14.07
N GLU A 57 6.62 -8.62 -13.71
CA GLU A 57 5.40 -8.23 -13.04
C GLU A 57 5.80 -7.57 -11.71
N GLN A 58 5.64 -6.25 -11.63
CA GLN A 58 5.94 -5.53 -10.40
C GLN A 58 4.87 -5.84 -9.35
N LEU A 59 5.21 -6.72 -8.41
CA LEU A 59 4.30 -7.15 -7.34
C LEU A 59 4.37 -6.19 -6.14
N PHE A 60 3.20 -5.85 -5.61
CA PHE A 60 3.04 -5.03 -4.41
C PHE A 60 2.22 -5.77 -3.36
N LYS A 61 2.54 -5.52 -2.08
CA LYS A 61 1.73 -5.95 -0.94
C LYS A 61 1.13 -4.76 -0.21
N PHE A 62 -0.11 -4.91 0.23
CA PHE A 62 -0.78 -3.97 1.12
C PHE A 62 -0.70 -4.52 2.55
N VAL A 63 -0.09 -3.77 3.45
CA VAL A 63 0.02 -4.12 4.87
C VAL A 63 -0.91 -3.21 5.66
N VAL A 64 -1.82 -3.82 6.42
CA VAL A 64 -2.73 -3.12 7.34
C VAL A 64 -2.18 -3.27 8.76
N ALA A 65 -2.01 -2.16 9.46
CA ALA A 65 -1.50 -2.12 10.83
C ALA A 65 -2.26 -1.11 11.71
N MET A 66 -2.21 -1.33 13.03
CA MET A 66 -2.75 -0.45 14.08
C MET A 66 -1.72 0.57 14.60
#